data_AF-A0A925S7R9-F1
#
_entry.id   AF-A0A925S7R9-F1
#
_cell.length_a   1.000
_cell.length_b   1.000
_cell.length_c   1.000
_cell.angle_alpha   90.00
_cell.angle_beta   90.00
_cell.angle_gamma   90.00
#
_symmetry.space_group_name_H-M   'P 1'
#
loop_
_entity.id
_entity.type
_entity.pdbx_description
1 polymer ?
#
loop_
_entity_poly.entity_id
_entity_poly.type
_entity_poly.pdbx_seq_one_letter_code
_entity_poly.pdbx_strand_id
1 'polypeptide(L)'
;MSTKVSTISEQSHGPSGFIELEGQMLVVDYGKIFLDGAEVGYIFEDGYVKGSFGPLTEKHGLVAIDDIEGCIFRGIDSSGMELDLPGVRVGPDGTLNYNGVVLHVINGRLATKDHRLVGEFDDEGIIYARDRDIKDPRRKLDENTQLNCVFEGIRSDGTEWNHEFARPLYRKNLTYSDNEIVRYFDDFDKLNTPQKQYVMESMRLWAATGLLQIVRKSEGVAQFGNVRHGAAGVTGVRHGNVTLDKDEFEKEIMLYKRFGALAVIAIRLQPYVEVRVNLVVSHEFGHQLEFILSQASQTRITELYEIHKTKSVRHYPVPNGYEGFAEVLTPQQVHQRVFISGYARTSMHEYWAECVAAFSVKESRKMLKELDPAAFALLREVVLNPAKMLRPVFREQIVDLQTSLKIGGEYTDDLLADD
;
A
#
# COMPACT_ATOMS: atom_id res chain seq x y z
N MET A 1 -13.23 37.01 -26.82
CA MET A 1 -11.89 36.67 -26.30
C MET A 1 -11.75 37.30 -24.93
N SER A 2 -11.72 36.47 -23.89
CA SER A 2 -11.32 36.89 -22.54
C SER A 2 -10.55 35.69 -22.00
N THR A 3 -9.22 35.81 -22.05
CA THR A 3 -8.28 34.91 -21.43
C THR A 3 -8.48 35.00 -19.93
N LYS A 4 -9.12 33.99 -19.34
CA LYS A 4 -9.06 33.78 -17.90
C LYS A 4 -7.60 33.46 -17.57
N VAL A 5 -6.92 34.44 -16.99
CA VAL A 5 -5.70 34.22 -16.20
C VAL A 5 -6.13 33.27 -15.09
N SER A 6 -5.65 32.03 -15.15
CA SER A 6 -5.80 31.06 -14.07
C SER A 6 -5.01 31.59 -12.88
N THR A 7 -5.69 32.31 -11.99
CA THR A 7 -5.25 32.53 -10.63
C THR A 7 -5.06 31.15 -9.99
N ILE A 8 -3.81 30.82 -9.68
CA ILE A 8 -3.43 29.68 -8.86
C ILE A 8 -4.12 29.91 -7.50
N SER A 9 -5.27 29.27 -7.29
CA SER A 9 -5.96 29.29 -6.00
C SER A 9 -5.73 27.96 -5.29
N GLU A 10 -5.03 28.05 -4.16
CA GLU A 10 -5.18 27.22 -2.95
C GLU A 10 -4.91 25.70 -3.09
N GLN A 11 -3.63 25.34 -3.01
CA GLN A 11 -3.07 24.67 -1.82
C GLN A 11 -1.56 24.97 -1.78
N SER A 12 -1.10 25.57 -0.69
CA SER A 12 0.29 25.94 -0.43
C SER A 12 1.18 24.71 -0.21
N HIS A 13 1.74 24.15 -1.28
CA HIS A 13 2.62 22.97 -1.26
C HIS A 13 4.00 23.28 -1.85
N GLY A 14 4.71 24.22 -1.24
CA GLY A 14 6.10 24.52 -1.60
C GLY A 14 7.01 24.43 -0.38
N PRO A 15 8.34 24.40 -0.58
CA PRO A 15 9.29 24.32 0.51
C PRO A 15 9.38 25.64 1.28
N SER A 16 9.84 25.60 2.53
CA SER A 16 10.10 26.79 3.35
C SER A 16 11.56 26.81 3.80
N GLY A 17 12.20 27.98 3.79
CA GLY A 17 13.63 28.09 4.06
C GLY A 17 14.22 29.39 3.56
N PHE A 18 15.44 29.32 3.04
CA PHE A 18 16.17 30.47 2.53
C PHE A 18 16.82 30.16 1.19
N ILE A 19 16.85 31.15 0.30
CA ILE A 19 17.67 31.15 -0.91
C ILE A 19 18.84 32.10 -0.69
N GLU A 20 20.05 31.61 -0.90
CA GLU A 20 21.25 32.44 -1.05
C GLU A 20 21.45 32.71 -2.54
N LEU A 21 21.52 33.98 -2.94
CA LEU A 21 21.75 34.40 -4.33
C LEU A 21 22.67 35.62 -4.35
N GLU A 22 23.86 35.49 -4.94
CA GLU A 22 24.85 36.58 -5.04
C GLU A 22 25.19 37.25 -3.68
N GLY A 23 25.15 36.47 -2.59
CA GLY A 23 25.39 36.95 -1.22
C GLY A 23 24.18 37.65 -0.56
N GLN A 24 23.03 37.70 -1.24
CA GLN A 24 21.75 38.09 -0.65
C GLN A 24 21.00 36.87 -0.14
N MET A 25 20.28 37.03 0.98
CA MET A 25 19.44 36.00 1.57
C MET A 25 17.97 36.36 1.37
N LEU A 26 17.25 35.52 0.62
CA LEU A 26 15.82 35.64 0.37
C LEU A 26 15.08 34.65 1.26
N VAL A 27 13.96 35.07 1.83
CA VAL A 27 13.11 34.19 2.63
C VAL A 27 12.17 33.43 1.71
N VAL A 28 12.02 32.13 1.93
CA VAL A 28 11.05 31.28 1.24
C VAL A 28 10.01 30.78 2.22
N ASP A 29 8.73 31.00 1.91
CA ASP A 29 7.62 30.47 2.70
C ASP A 29 6.57 29.80 1.79
N TYR A 30 6.36 28.50 1.99
CA TYR A 30 5.48 27.66 1.17
C TYR A 30 5.74 27.79 -0.35
N GLY A 31 7.03 27.84 -0.69
CA GLY A 31 7.59 28.02 -2.03
C GLY A 31 7.67 29.48 -2.49
N LYS A 32 6.99 30.42 -1.83
CA LYS A 32 7.02 31.84 -2.23
C LYS A 32 8.33 32.50 -1.79
N ILE A 33 8.99 33.19 -2.71
CA ILE A 33 10.27 33.86 -2.48
C ILE A 33 10.00 35.33 -2.17
N PHE A 34 10.57 35.83 -1.07
CA PHE A 34 10.40 37.21 -0.61
C PHE A 34 11.73 37.97 -0.59
N LEU A 35 11.69 39.20 -1.13
CA LEU A 35 12.72 40.22 -1.00
C LEU A 35 12.10 41.45 -0.35
N ASP A 36 12.63 41.87 0.80
CA ASP A 36 12.14 43.04 1.56
C ASP A 36 10.62 43.04 1.82
N GLY A 37 10.03 41.84 1.99
CA GLY A 37 8.59 41.65 2.24
C GLY A 37 7.71 41.62 0.99
N ALA A 38 8.26 41.79 -0.21
CA ALA A 38 7.53 41.62 -1.48
C ALA A 38 7.74 40.22 -2.06
N GLU A 39 6.68 39.59 -2.55
CA GLU A 39 6.76 38.32 -3.29
C GLU A 39 7.42 38.57 -4.66
N VAL A 40 8.57 37.93 -4.91
CA VAL A 40 9.39 38.10 -6.12
C VAL A 40 9.54 36.83 -6.94
N GLY A 41 8.98 35.71 -6.48
CA GLY A 41 9.04 34.44 -7.20
C GLY A 41 8.49 33.25 -6.42
N TYR A 42 8.70 32.07 -6.98
CA TYR A 42 8.32 30.79 -6.42
C TYR A 42 9.41 29.73 -6.67
N ILE A 43 9.69 28.88 -5.70
CA ILE A 43 10.56 27.70 -5.82
C ILE A 43 9.75 26.44 -5.51
N PHE A 44 9.97 25.39 -6.30
CA PHE A 44 9.40 24.06 -6.11
C PHE A 44 10.39 23.12 -5.40
N GLU A 45 9.89 22.00 -4.87
CA GLU A 45 10.71 21.04 -4.12
C GLU A 45 11.79 20.37 -4.97
N ASP A 46 11.56 20.26 -6.28
CA ASP A 46 12.50 19.70 -7.25
C ASP A 46 13.56 20.70 -7.75
N GLY A 47 13.55 21.92 -7.21
CA GLY A 47 14.51 22.96 -7.52
C GLY A 47 14.18 23.81 -8.73
N TYR A 48 13.01 23.65 -9.37
CA TYR A 48 12.56 24.65 -10.32
C TYR A 48 12.18 25.96 -9.64
N VAL A 49 12.59 27.07 -10.24
CA VAL A 49 12.33 28.43 -9.79
C VAL A 49 11.56 29.18 -10.89
N LYS A 50 10.57 29.97 -10.46
CA LYS A 50 9.84 30.92 -11.29
C LYS A 50 9.98 32.30 -10.65
N GLY A 51 10.74 33.20 -11.27
CA GLY A 51 10.92 34.54 -10.74
C GLY A 51 10.20 35.63 -11.53
N SER A 52 10.04 36.77 -10.87
CA SER A 52 9.70 38.06 -11.48
C SER A 52 10.75 39.13 -11.19
N PHE A 53 11.97 38.73 -10.78
CA PHE A 53 13.05 39.63 -10.42
C PHE A 53 14.45 39.07 -10.79
N GLY A 54 15.39 39.96 -11.15
CA GLY A 54 16.83 39.66 -11.25
C GLY A 54 17.20 38.56 -12.27
N PRO A 55 18.24 37.75 -12.00
CA PRO A 55 18.65 36.61 -12.84
C PRO A 55 17.51 35.62 -13.12
N LEU A 56 16.46 35.61 -12.27
CA LEU A 56 15.28 34.76 -12.42
C LEU A 56 14.31 35.25 -13.50
N THR A 57 14.44 36.49 -13.99
CA THR A 57 13.62 37.04 -15.08
C THR A 57 14.24 36.92 -16.46
N GLU A 58 15.55 36.72 -16.56
CA GLU A 58 16.26 36.68 -17.85
C GLU A 58 15.92 35.41 -18.66
N LYS A 59 15.49 34.36 -17.98
CA LYS A 59 15.03 33.10 -18.58
C LYS A 59 13.50 33.03 -18.44
N HIS A 60 12.78 33.25 -19.55
CA HIS A 60 11.32 33.10 -19.56
C HIS A 60 10.91 31.66 -19.21
N GLY A 61 10.20 31.45 -18.10
CA GLY A 61 9.63 30.15 -17.73
C GLY A 61 10.13 29.62 -16.39
N LEU A 62 10.17 28.30 -16.24
CA LEU A 62 10.77 27.61 -15.11
C LEU A 62 12.26 27.41 -15.37
N VAL A 63 13.08 27.71 -14.37
CA VAL A 63 14.55 27.59 -14.42
C VAL A 63 15.01 26.69 -13.30
N ALA A 64 15.86 25.71 -13.58
CA ALA A 64 16.44 24.89 -12.52
C ALA A 64 17.39 25.75 -11.66
N ILE A 65 17.32 25.59 -10.34
CA ILE A 65 18.18 26.32 -9.40
C ILE A 65 19.66 26.15 -9.70
N ASP A 66 20.06 24.99 -10.23
CA ASP A 66 21.44 24.63 -10.56
C ASP A 66 21.95 25.37 -11.82
N ASP A 67 21.04 25.94 -12.63
CA ASP A 67 21.40 26.76 -13.79
C ASP A 67 21.47 28.27 -13.44
N ILE A 68 21.33 28.62 -12.15
CA ILE A 68 21.46 29.99 -11.63
C ILE A 68 22.74 30.04 -10.80
N GLU A 69 23.74 30.77 -11.30
CA GLU A 69 25.06 30.84 -10.68
C GLU A 69 24.98 31.33 -9.22
N GLY A 70 25.54 30.54 -8.30
CA GLY A 70 25.57 30.88 -6.87
C GLY A 70 24.21 30.82 -6.16
N CYS A 71 23.16 30.26 -6.78
CA CYS A 71 21.86 30.10 -6.16
C CYS A 71 21.80 28.79 -5.35
N ILE A 72 21.52 28.88 -4.06
CA ILE A 72 21.43 27.73 -3.15
C ILE A 72 20.16 27.85 -2.34
N PHE A 73 19.39 26.77 -2.21
CA PHE A 73 18.26 26.71 -1.29
C PHE A 73 18.56 25.77 -0.12
N ARG A 74 18.23 26.23 1.10
CA ARG A 74 18.28 25.41 2.31
C ARG A 74 17.02 25.59 3.13
N GLY A 75 16.37 24.49 3.47
CA GLY A 75 15.14 24.52 4.24
C GLY A 75 14.50 23.16 4.41
N ILE A 76 13.17 23.16 4.33
CA ILE A 76 12.33 21.98 4.43
C ILE A 76 11.35 21.92 3.26
N ASP A 77 10.99 20.72 2.84
CA ASP A 77 9.90 20.49 1.90
C ASP A 77 8.51 20.67 2.55
N SER A 78 7.44 20.53 1.77
CA SER A 78 6.06 20.69 2.25
C SER A 78 5.64 19.69 3.33
N SER A 79 6.38 18.58 3.49
CA SER A 79 6.16 17.58 4.54
C SER A 79 7.02 17.83 5.79
N GLY A 80 7.89 18.84 5.76
CA GLY A 80 8.78 19.20 6.86
C GLY A 80 10.05 18.35 6.93
N MET A 81 10.45 17.71 5.83
CA MET A 81 11.75 17.04 5.72
C MET A 81 12.81 17.98 5.17
N GLU A 82 14.06 17.79 5.58
CA GLU A 82 15.20 18.59 5.11
C GLU A 82 15.29 18.59 3.59
N LEU A 83 15.41 19.79 3.02
CA LEU A 83 15.59 20.02 1.60
C LEU A 83 16.79 20.96 1.41
N ASP A 84 17.85 20.40 0.84
CA ASP A 84 19.03 21.13 0.40
C ASP A 84 19.15 20.99 -1.12
N LEU A 85 19.20 22.13 -1.81
CA LEU A 85 19.36 22.18 -3.26
C LEU A 85 20.68 22.88 -3.54
N PRO A 86 21.78 22.11 -3.63
CA PRO A 86 23.08 22.66 -3.94
C PRO A 86 23.02 23.14 -5.39
N GLY A 87 23.42 24.40 -5.66
CA GLY A 87 23.45 24.97 -7.01
C GLY A 87 24.52 24.37 -7.93
N VAL A 88 24.65 23.05 -7.94
CA VAL A 88 25.68 22.29 -8.66
C VAL A 88 25.06 20.99 -9.21
N ARG A 89 25.48 20.58 -10.41
CA ARG A 89 25.03 19.30 -10.98
C ARG A 89 25.70 18.11 -10.29
N VAL A 90 24.91 17.19 -9.76
CA VAL A 90 25.32 16.01 -8.98
C VAL A 90 24.66 14.71 -9.46
N GLY A 91 23.78 14.74 -10.47
CA GLY A 91 23.08 13.54 -10.93
C GLY A 91 22.52 13.61 -12.35
N PRO A 92 21.85 12.54 -12.80
CA PRO A 92 21.29 12.41 -14.14
C PRO A 92 20.08 13.33 -14.40
N ASP A 93 19.83 13.61 -15.67
CA ASP A 93 18.65 14.35 -16.15
C ASP A 93 17.84 13.46 -17.09
N GLY A 94 16.51 13.41 -16.95
CA GLY A 94 15.68 12.59 -17.83
C GLY A 94 14.26 12.32 -17.35
N THR A 95 13.68 11.23 -17.87
CA THR A 95 12.35 10.76 -17.49
C THR A 95 12.44 9.35 -16.94
N LEU A 96 11.85 9.13 -15.76
CA LEU A 96 11.73 7.83 -15.12
C LEU A 96 10.26 7.39 -15.13
N ASN A 97 9.94 6.31 -15.82
CA ASN A 97 8.66 5.63 -15.69
C ASN A 97 8.77 4.61 -14.56
N TYR A 98 8.16 4.90 -13.41
CA TYR A 98 8.16 4.08 -12.21
C TYR A 98 6.79 3.44 -11.99
N ASN A 99 6.67 2.14 -12.29
CA ASN A 99 5.40 1.41 -12.25
C ASN A 99 4.23 2.09 -13.00
N GLY A 100 4.50 2.67 -14.17
CA GLY A 100 3.49 3.40 -14.94
C GLY A 100 3.32 4.87 -14.54
N VAL A 101 3.89 5.30 -13.41
CA VAL A 101 3.95 6.70 -13.00
C VAL A 101 5.15 7.37 -13.66
N VAL A 102 4.90 8.44 -14.41
CA VAL A 102 5.96 9.22 -15.05
C VAL A 102 6.49 10.26 -14.08
N LEU A 103 7.78 10.15 -13.75
CA LEU A 103 8.54 11.05 -12.91
C LEU A 103 9.61 11.78 -13.74
N HIS A 104 9.91 13.01 -13.35
CA HIS A 104 11.01 13.79 -13.90
C HIS A 104 12.26 13.58 -13.05
N VAL A 105 13.41 13.42 -13.71
CA VAL A 105 14.71 13.39 -13.06
C VAL A 105 15.44 14.67 -13.44
N ILE A 106 15.70 15.52 -12.46
CA ILE A 106 16.38 16.80 -12.68
C ILE A 106 17.57 16.84 -11.76
N ASN A 107 18.77 16.72 -12.32
CA ASN A 107 20.00 16.71 -11.56
C ASN A 107 20.00 15.64 -10.45
N GLY A 108 19.53 14.43 -10.78
CA GLY A 108 19.33 13.32 -9.87
C GLY A 108 18.11 13.45 -8.94
N ARG A 109 17.40 14.58 -8.89
CA ARG A 109 16.18 14.72 -8.09
C ARG A 109 14.99 14.09 -8.79
N LEU A 110 14.30 13.18 -8.13
CA LEU A 110 13.07 12.54 -8.62
C LEU A 110 11.86 13.35 -8.19
N ALA A 111 11.10 13.84 -9.18
CA ALA A 111 9.94 14.68 -8.96
C ALA A 111 8.72 14.23 -9.75
N THR A 112 7.54 14.49 -9.20
CA THR A 112 6.27 14.34 -9.90
C THR A 112 6.07 15.47 -10.92
N LYS A 113 5.04 15.34 -11.77
CA LYS A 113 4.69 16.38 -12.76
C LYS A 113 4.29 17.73 -12.14
N ASP A 114 3.82 17.71 -10.90
CA ASP A 114 3.48 18.90 -10.11
C ASP A 114 4.67 19.39 -9.26
N HIS A 115 5.90 18.96 -9.59
CA HIS A 115 7.14 19.42 -8.97
C HIS A 115 7.29 19.10 -7.48
N ARG A 116 6.65 18.01 -7.01
CA ARG A 116 6.88 17.47 -5.67
C ARG A 116 8.05 16.52 -5.68
N LEU A 117 8.94 16.67 -4.71
CA LEU A 117 10.11 15.81 -4.58
C LEU A 117 9.71 14.49 -3.92
N VAL A 118 10.06 13.38 -4.57
CA VAL A 118 9.75 12.02 -4.11
C VAL A 118 11.00 11.19 -3.83
N GLY A 119 12.17 11.64 -4.28
CA GLY A 119 13.41 10.89 -4.11
C GLY A 119 14.60 11.47 -4.85
N GLU A 120 15.63 10.66 -4.94
CA GLU A 120 16.82 10.85 -5.77
C GLU A 120 17.07 9.59 -6.62
N PHE A 121 17.75 9.78 -7.74
CA PHE A 121 18.19 8.75 -8.67
C PHE A 121 19.62 9.06 -9.09
N ASP A 122 20.54 8.12 -8.85
CA ASP A 122 21.95 8.29 -9.20
C ASP A 122 22.32 7.66 -10.56
N ASP A 123 23.56 7.89 -11.01
CA ASP A 123 24.06 7.39 -12.30
C ASP A 123 24.24 5.86 -12.32
N GLU A 124 24.20 5.21 -11.15
CA GLU A 124 24.22 3.76 -10.96
C GLU A 124 22.83 3.11 -11.12
N GLY A 125 21.76 3.91 -11.15
CA GLY A 125 20.38 3.44 -11.25
C GLY A 125 19.74 3.14 -9.90
N ILE A 126 20.32 3.62 -8.80
CA ILE A 126 19.79 3.45 -7.45
C ILE A 126 18.79 4.56 -7.16
N ILE A 127 17.64 4.17 -6.62
CA ILE A 127 16.61 5.10 -6.17
C ILE A 127 16.71 5.27 -4.66
N TYR A 128 16.76 6.51 -4.20
CA TYR A 128 16.60 6.87 -2.80
C TYR A 128 15.24 7.55 -2.64
N ALA A 129 14.30 6.88 -2.02
CA ALA A 129 12.98 7.45 -1.78
C ALA A 129 12.99 8.42 -0.60
N ARG A 130 12.14 9.45 -0.68
CA ARG A 130 11.83 10.34 0.45
C ARG A 130 10.63 9.80 1.20
N ASP A 131 10.86 9.31 2.42
CA ASP A 131 9.82 8.75 3.27
C ASP A 131 9.25 9.82 4.21
N ARG A 132 8.06 10.31 3.86
CA ARG A 132 7.35 11.37 4.60
C ARG A 132 6.78 10.90 5.94
N ASP A 133 6.57 9.60 6.14
CA ASP A 133 5.91 9.08 7.35
C ASP A 133 6.91 8.97 8.51
N ILE A 134 8.11 8.48 8.23
CA ILE A 134 9.19 8.35 9.23
C ILE A 134 10.23 9.49 9.15
N LYS A 135 10.05 10.44 8.22
CA LYS A 135 10.93 11.61 8.00
C LYS A 135 12.36 11.22 7.65
N ASP A 136 12.51 10.27 6.74
CA ASP A 136 13.80 9.83 6.22
C ASP A 136 14.00 10.39 4.80
N PRO A 137 14.92 11.36 4.60
CA PRO A 137 15.08 12.04 3.33
C PRO A 137 15.78 11.21 2.26
N ARG A 138 16.44 10.08 2.62
CA ARG A 138 17.33 9.37 1.70
C ARG A 138 17.32 7.86 1.90
N ARG A 139 16.15 7.25 1.71
CA ARG A 139 15.91 5.83 1.95
C ARG A 139 16.18 5.00 0.71
N LYS A 140 17.28 4.24 0.70
CA LYS A 140 17.67 3.42 -0.46
C LYS A 140 16.66 2.31 -0.72
N LEU A 141 16.12 2.26 -1.94
CA LEU A 141 15.31 1.13 -2.41
C LEU A 141 16.23 0.01 -2.91
N ASP A 142 15.93 -1.22 -2.51
CA ASP A 142 16.66 -2.42 -2.94
C ASP A 142 15.85 -3.19 -3.98
N GLU A 143 16.39 -4.29 -4.48
CA GLU A 143 15.71 -5.17 -5.44
C GLU A 143 14.36 -5.72 -4.94
N ASN A 144 14.15 -5.75 -3.62
CA ASN A 144 12.96 -6.29 -2.98
C ASN A 144 11.90 -5.23 -2.67
N THR A 145 12.25 -3.96 -2.70
CA THR A 145 11.34 -2.83 -2.42
C THR A 145 11.10 -1.98 -3.65
N GLN A 146 12.05 -1.92 -4.59
CA GLN A 146 11.91 -1.19 -5.86
C GLN A 146 10.88 -1.82 -6.80
N LEU A 147 9.98 -0.99 -7.34
CA LEU A 147 9.06 -1.36 -8.42
C LEU A 147 9.76 -1.33 -9.77
N ASN A 148 9.11 -1.86 -10.81
CA ASN A 148 9.67 -1.83 -12.15
C ASN A 148 9.87 -0.38 -12.59
N CYS A 149 11.02 -0.09 -13.20
CA CYS A 149 11.32 1.23 -13.68
C CYS A 149 12.03 1.20 -15.03
N VAL A 150 11.77 2.23 -15.83
CA VAL A 150 12.46 2.51 -17.10
C VAL A 150 12.87 3.96 -17.07
N PHE A 151 14.16 4.23 -17.18
CA PHE A 151 14.74 5.55 -17.29
C PHE A 151 15.27 5.78 -18.70
N GLU A 152 14.98 6.95 -19.24
CA GLU A 152 15.55 7.47 -20.48
C GLU A 152 16.05 8.89 -20.23
N GLY A 153 17.35 9.13 -20.46
CA GLY A 153 17.96 10.44 -20.19
C GLY A 153 19.46 10.48 -20.41
N ILE A 154 20.11 11.32 -19.62
CA ILE A 154 21.54 11.63 -19.70
C ILE A 154 22.13 11.53 -18.30
N ARG A 155 23.30 10.91 -18.18
CA ARG A 155 24.08 10.85 -16.93
C ARG A 155 24.71 12.20 -16.58
N SER A 156 25.21 12.33 -15.36
CA SER A 156 25.94 13.53 -14.93
C SER A 156 27.16 13.85 -15.81
N ASP A 157 27.76 12.85 -16.45
CA ASP A 157 28.90 12.99 -17.38
C ASP A 157 28.49 13.42 -18.82
N GLY A 158 27.20 13.59 -19.08
CA GLY A 158 26.67 13.97 -20.39
C GLY A 158 26.41 12.81 -21.36
N THR A 159 26.61 11.56 -20.93
CA THR A 159 26.34 10.39 -21.78
C THR A 159 24.86 10.00 -21.78
N GLU A 160 24.32 9.66 -22.96
CA GLU A 160 22.96 9.11 -23.07
C GLU A 160 22.86 7.78 -22.32
N TRP A 161 21.77 7.62 -21.57
CA TRP A 161 21.58 6.48 -20.69
C TRP A 161 20.13 6.00 -20.69
N ASN A 162 19.97 4.71 -20.97
CA ASN A 162 18.72 3.98 -20.81
C ASN A 162 18.93 2.90 -19.75
N HIS A 163 18.07 2.88 -18.73
CA HIS A 163 18.13 1.91 -17.65
C HIS A 163 16.76 1.27 -17.45
N GLU A 164 16.72 -0.06 -17.37
CA GLU A 164 15.49 -0.81 -17.08
C GLU A 164 15.74 -1.74 -15.89
N PHE A 165 14.89 -1.64 -14.88
CA PHE A 165 14.77 -2.61 -13.81
C PHE A 165 13.38 -3.26 -13.89
N ALA A 166 13.35 -4.58 -14.02
CA ALA A 166 12.13 -5.36 -13.96
C ALA A 166 12.33 -6.59 -13.08
N ARG A 167 11.32 -6.88 -12.25
CA ARG A 167 11.37 -8.03 -11.35
C ARG A 167 11.04 -9.37 -12.07
N PRO A 168 11.48 -10.53 -11.54
CA PRO A 168 11.21 -11.85 -12.13
C PRO A 168 9.72 -12.17 -12.32
N LEU A 169 9.27 -12.81 -13.41
CA LEU A 169 7.83 -13.06 -13.68
C LEU A 169 6.97 -11.79 -13.90
N TYR A 170 7.60 -10.64 -14.20
CA TYR A 170 6.86 -9.44 -14.56
C TYR A 170 6.11 -9.60 -15.89
N ARG A 171 4.81 -9.33 -15.86
CA ARG A 171 3.91 -9.29 -17.00
C ARG A 171 3.54 -7.83 -17.28
N LYS A 172 3.98 -7.33 -18.44
CA LYS A 172 3.81 -5.92 -18.85
C LYS A 172 2.35 -5.44 -18.92
N ASN A 173 1.40 -6.37 -19.03
CA ASN A 173 -0.02 -6.07 -19.12
C ASN A 173 -0.74 -6.07 -17.75
N LEU A 174 -0.02 -6.27 -16.65
CA LEU A 174 -0.55 -6.32 -15.29
C LEU A 174 0.09 -5.23 -14.42
N THR A 175 -0.66 -4.73 -13.44
CA THR A 175 -0.14 -3.82 -12.40
C THR A 175 0.89 -4.53 -11.52
N TYR A 176 1.61 -3.80 -10.67
CA TYR A 176 2.55 -4.43 -9.74
C TYR A 176 1.82 -5.35 -8.76
N SER A 177 0.72 -4.87 -8.17
CA SER A 177 -0.12 -5.65 -7.26
C SER A 177 -0.58 -6.97 -7.90
N ASP A 178 -1.09 -6.90 -9.13
CA ASP A 178 -1.51 -8.06 -9.92
C ASP A 178 -0.34 -9.02 -10.18
N ASN A 179 0.86 -8.53 -10.50
CA ASN A 179 2.05 -9.36 -10.67
C ASN A 179 2.48 -10.07 -9.37
N GLU A 180 2.40 -9.38 -8.23
CA GLU A 180 2.78 -9.97 -6.94
C GLU A 180 1.79 -11.03 -6.47
N ILE A 181 0.50 -10.90 -6.84
CA ILE A 181 -0.49 -11.96 -6.66
C ILE A 181 -0.10 -13.19 -7.49
N VAL A 182 0.21 -13.02 -8.79
CA VAL A 182 0.65 -14.14 -9.64
C VAL A 182 1.87 -14.85 -9.06
N ARG A 183 2.85 -14.10 -8.55
CA ARG A 183 4.06 -14.67 -7.92
C ARG A 183 3.79 -15.38 -6.61
N TYR A 184 2.79 -14.93 -5.86
CA TYR A 184 2.41 -15.54 -4.60
C TYR A 184 1.70 -16.90 -4.82
N PHE A 185 1.06 -17.12 -5.97
CA PHE A 185 0.39 -18.37 -6.32
C PHE A 185 1.19 -19.22 -7.33
N ASP A 186 1.86 -20.30 -6.87
CA ASP A 186 2.71 -21.18 -7.70
C ASP A 186 1.99 -21.74 -8.95
N ASP A 187 0.70 -22.03 -8.81
CA ASP A 187 -0.12 -22.65 -9.85
C ASP A 187 -1.14 -21.68 -10.47
N PHE A 188 -0.90 -20.36 -10.36
CA PHE A 188 -1.80 -19.33 -10.88
C PHE A 188 -2.16 -19.55 -12.36
N ASP A 189 -1.19 -19.93 -13.19
CA ASP A 189 -1.43 -20.11 -14.62
C ASP A 189 -2.36 -21.28 -14.96
N LYS A 190 -2.45 -22.29 -14.08
CA LYS A 190 -3.36 -23.44 -14.23
C LYS A 190 -4.82 -23.09 -13.91
N LEU A 191 -5.07 -21.94 -13.28
CA LEU A 191 -6.41 -21.48 -12.96
C LEU A 191 -7.19 -21.07 -14.22
N ASN A 192 -8.49 -21.37 -14.24
CA ASN A 192 -9.42 -20.84 -15.25
C ASN A 192 -9.73 -19.35 -15.01
N THR A 193 -10.39 -18.70 -15.97
CA THR A 193 -10.62 -17.24 -15.90
C THR A 193 -11.41 -16.81 -14.66
N PRO A 194 -12.55 -17.46 -14.29
CA PRO A 194 -13.25 -17.14 -13.04
C PRO A 194 -12.39 -17.29 -11.78
N GLN A 195 -11.59 -18.36 -11.70
CA GLN A 195 -10.65 -18.59 -10.59
C GLN A 195 -9.62 -17.46 -10.48
N LYS A 196 -9.03 -17.07 -11.61
CA LYS A 196 -8.06 -15.95 -11.66
C LYS A 196 -8.71 -14.65 -11.19
N GLN A 197 -9.91 -14.32 -11.68
CA GLN A 197 -10.62 -13.11 -11.26
C GLN A 197 -10.87 -13.08 -9.74
N TYR A 198 -11.37 -14.20 -9.20
CA TYR A 198 -11.60 -14.35 -7.77
C TYR A 198 -10.33 -14.13 -6.93
N VAL A 199 -9.23 -14.80 -7.30
CA VAL A 199 -7.93 -14.68 -6.60
C VAL A 199 -7.43 -13.23 -6.62
N MET A 200 -7.50 -12.59 -7.80
CA MET A 200 -7.01 -11.23 -7.98
C MET A 200 -7.82 -10.24 -7.13
N GLU A 201 -9.14 -10.33 -7.17
CA GLU A 201 -10.04 -9.48 -6.39
C GLU A 201 -9.83 -9.64 -4.88
N SER A 202 -9.70 -10.89 -4.42
CA SER A 202 -9.53 -11.25 -3.01
C SER A 202 -8.19 -10.78 -2.42
N MET A 203 -7.16 -10.63 -3.26
CA MET A 203 -5.78 -10.36 -2.81
C MET A 203 -5.25 -8.97 -3.16
N ARG A 204 -5.96 -8.21 -4.00
CA ARG A 204 -5.50 -6.89 -4.51
C ARG A 204 -5.14 -5.91 -3.41
N LEU A 205 -5.96 -5.80 -2.36
CA LEU A 205 -5.67 -4.94 -1.22
C LEU A 205 -4.32 -5.30 -0.58
N TRP A 206 -4.11 -6.57 -0.26
CA TRP A 206 -2.90 -7.04 0.41
C TRP A 206 -1.65 -6.89 -0.45
N ALA A 207 -1.78 -7.04 -1.76
CA ALA A 207 -0.68 -6.82 -2.70
C ALA A 207 -0.33 -5.34 -2.87
N ALA A 208 -1.34 -4.47 -2.95
CA ALA A 208 -1.17 -3.02 -3.10
C ALA A 208 -0.60 -2.35 -1.84
N THR A 209 -0.70 -3.00 -0.68
CA THR A 209 -0.16 -2.48 0.60
C THR A 209 1.25 -2.96 0.93
N GLY A 210 1.79 -3.92 0.17
CA GLY A 210 3.07 -4.55 0.49
C GLY A 210 2.98 -5.72 1.47
N LEU A 211 1.83 -5.93 2.13
CA LEU A 211 1.67 -6.97 3.15
C LEU A 211 1.76 -8.38 2.56
N LEU A 212 1.23 -8.60 1.35
CA LEU A 212 1.34 -9.89 0.67
C LEU A 212 2.78 -10.32 0.47
N GLN A 213 3.65 -9.36 0.14
CA GLN A 213 5.06 -9.59 -0.18
C GLN A 213 5.85 -9.89 1.11
N ILE A 214 5.52 -9.22 2.22
CA ILE A 214 6.11 -9.53 3.53
C ILE A 214 5.69 -10.93 3.99
N VAL A 215 4.39 -11.25 3.89
CA VAL A 215 3.88 -12.59 4.21
C VAL A 215 4.53 -13.66 3.35
N ARG A 216 4.66 -13.43 2.03
CA ARG A 216 5.33 -14.38 1.13
C ARG A 216 6.77 -14.66 1.54
N LYS A 217 7.50 -13.64 2.01
CA LYS A 217 8.89 -13.80 2.47
C LYS A 217 8.98 -14.55 3.80
N SER A 218 8.00 -14.41 4.68
CA SER A 218 8.00 -15.08 5.99
C SER A 218 7.46 -16.50 5.95
N GLU A 219 6.45 -16.76 5.12
CA GLU A 219 5.71 -18.02 5.12
C GLU A 219 5.81 -18.80 3.79
N GLY A 220 6.37 -18.23 2.72
CA GLY A 220 6.48 -18.87 1.42
C GLY A 220 5.29 -18.60 0.47
N VAL A 221 5.16 -19.43 -0.56
CA VAL A 221 4.18 -19.31 -1.65
C VAL A 221 2.92 -20.15 -1.39
N ALA A 222 1.77 -19.66 -1.87
CA ALA A 222 0.52 -20.40 -1.87
C ALA A 222 0.45 -21.33 -3.09
N GLN A 223 0.05 -22.59 -2.87
CA GLN A 223 -0.28 -23.54 -3.93
C GLN A 223 -1.78 -23.72 -4.00
N PHE A 224 -2.25 -24.18 -5.16
CA PHE A 224 -3.63 -24.62 -5.31
C PHE A 224 -3.91 -25.72 -4.28
N GLY A 225 -4.72 -25.39 -3.29
CA GLY A 225 -5.02 -26.32 -2.22
C GLY A 225 -3.89 -26.67 -1.27
N ASN A 226 -2.90 -25.80 -1.08
CA ASN A 226 -1.96 -25.91 0.03
C ASN A 226 -1.23 -24.58 0.25
N VAL A 227 -1.26 -24.05 1.46
CA VAL A 227 -0.22 -23.11 1.90
C VAL A 227 1.04 -23.92 2.25
N ARG A 228 2.12 -23.78 1.47
CA ARG A 228 3.43 -24.34 1.84
C ARG A 228 4.06 -23.44 2.89
N HIS A 229 4.09 -23.89 4.14
CA HIS A 229 4.78 -23.23 5.24
C HIS A 229 6.30 -23.32 5.03
N GLY A 230 6.90 -22.26 4.49
CA GLY A 230 8.31 -22.17 4.15
C GLY A 230 9.11 -21.27 5.08
N ALA A 231 9.80 -21.91 6.04
CA ALA A 231 11.00 -21.45 6.78
C ALA A 231 10.86 -20.51 7.99
N ALA A 232 10.67 -21.11 9.17
CA ALA A 232 11.54 -20.83 10.32
C ALA A 232 11.68 -22.08 11.20
N GLY A 233 12.89 -22.65 11.26
CA GLY A 233 13.24 -23.65 12.24
C GLY A 233 13.08 -23.09 13.66
N VAL A 234 12.72 -23.99 14.59
CA VAL A 234 12.66 -23.76 16.04
C VAL A 234 11.42 -23.00 16.53
N THR A 235 10.24 -23.63 16.46
CA THR A 235 9.37 -23.95 17.62
C THR A 235 8.00 -24.45 17.15
N GLY A 236 7.74 -25.74 17.34
CA GLY A 236 6.50 -26.21 17.97
C GLY A 236 5.12 -26.05 17.31
N VAL A 237 4.95 -25.50 16.10
CA VAL A 237 3.66 -25.59 15.39
C VAL A 237 3.77 -26.64 14.28
N ARG A 238 3.39 -27.87 14.63
CA ARG A 238 3.36 -29.00 13.69
C ARG A 238 2.35 -28.71 12.57
N HIS A 239 2.84 -28.48 11.35
CA HIS A 239 2.23 -28.89 10.08
C HIS A 239 0.71 -28.63 9.98
N GLY A 240 0.32 -27.36 9.94
CA GLY A 240 -1.04 -26.96 9.56
C GLY A 240 -1.07 -26.52 8.10
N ASN A 241 -0.80 -27.42 7.15
CA ASN A 241 -1.09 -27.11 5.75
C ASN A 241 -2.59 -26.86 5.64
N VAL A 242 -3.03 -25.61 5.49
CA VAL A 242 -4.42 -25.40 5.08
C VAL A 242 -4.51 -25.79 3.62
N THR A 243 -5.22 -26.89 3.42
CA THR A 243 -5.29 -27.63 2.17
C THR A 243 -6.68 -27.36 1.60
N LEU A 244 -6.84 -26.35 0.74
CA LEU A 244 -8.11 -26.22 0.01
C LEU A 244 -8.16 -27.30 -1.06
N ASP A 245 -8.77 -28.46 -0.78
CA ASP A 245 -8.93 -29.46 -1.83
C ASP A 245 -9.53 -28.81 -3.09
N LYS A 246 -9.11 -29.27 -4.27
CA LYS A 246 -9.51 -28.72 -5.56
C LYS A 246 -11.01 -28.49 -5.65
N ASP A 247 -11.74 -29.46 -5.14
CA ASP A 247 -13.19 -29.50 -5.14
C ASP A 247 -13.79 -28.45 -4.18
N GLU A 248 -13.15 -28.17 -3.04
CA GLU A 248 -13.55 -27.11 -2.12
C GLU A 248 -13.30 -25.73 -2.71
N PHE A 249 -12.15 -25.51 -3.33
CA PHE A 249 -11.85 -24.26 -4.02
C PHE A 249 -12.84 -23.99 -5.17
N GLU A 250 -13.14 -25.02 -5.99
CA GLU A 250 -14.14 -24.91 -7.06
C GLU A 250 -15.55 -24.62 -6.51
N LYS A 251 -15.93 -25.27 -5.41
CA LYS A 251 -17.22 -25.03 -4.74
C LYS A 251 -17.31 -23.59 -4.20
N GLU A 252 -16.28 -23.09 -3.55
CA GLU A 252 -16.26 -21.72 -3.01
C GLU A 252 -16.35 -20.67 -4.12
N ILE A 253 -15.67 -20.87 -5.25
CA ILE A 253 -15.79 -19.95 -6.39
C ILE A 253 -17.19 -19.99 -6.99
N MET A 254 -17.83 -21.16 -7.03
CA MET A 254 -19.22 -21.26 -7.48
C MET A 254 -20.18 -20.54 -6.53
N LEU A 255 -19.95 -20.59 -5.22
CA LEU A 255 -20.72 -19.85 -4.22
C LEU A 255 -20.48 -18.34 -4.34
N TYR A 256 -19.22 -17.91 -4.45
CA TYR A 256 -18.84 -16.52 -4.65
C TYR A 256 -19.46 -15.94 -5.92
N LYS A 257 -19.37 -16.65 -7.04
CA LYS A 257 -19.98 -16.22 -8.31
C LYS A 257 -21.51 -16.09 -8.21
N ARG A 258 -22.15 -16.95 -7.42
CA ARG A 258 -23.61 -17.00 -7.31
C ARG A 258 -24.18 -16.02 -6.28
N PHE A 259 -23.47 -15.81 -5.17
CA PHE A 259 -23.99 -15.10 -4.01
C PHE A 259 -23.12 -13.91 -3.56
N GLY A 260 -21.94 -13.73 -4.15
CA GLY A 260 -20.98 -12.70 -3.77
C GLY A 260 -20.09 -13.11 -2.60
N ALA A 261 -19.32 -12.14 -2.08
CA ALA A 261 -18.39 -12.31 -0.97
C ALA A 261 -19.07 -12.75 0.34
N LEU A 262 -20.35 -12.39 0.52
CA LEU A 262 -21.15 -12.70 1.71
C LEU A 262 -22.47 -13.29 1.26
N ALA A 263 -22.83 -14.44 1.81
CA ALA A 263 -24.04 -15.16 1.44
C ALA A 263 -24.91 -15.50 2.64
N VAL A 264 -26.23 -15.49 2.43
CA VAL A 264 -27.23 -16.02 3.36
C VAL A 264 -27.99 -17.11 2.61
N ILE A 265 -27.85 -18.35 3.04
CA ILE A 265 -28.30 -19.54 2.32
C ILE A 265 -29.36 -20.26 3.16
N ALA A 266 -30.49 -20.60 2.55
CA ALA A 266 -31.50 -21.41 3.21
C ALA A 266 -30.98 -22.83 3.46
N ILE A 267 -31.14 -23.34 4.68
CA ILE A 267 -30.79 -24.71 5.05
C ILE A 267 -32.02 -25.54 5.37
N ARG A 268 -31.84 -26.86 5.47
CA ARG A 268 -32.93 -27.80 5.79
C ARG A 268 -33.50 -27.56 7.20
N LEU A 269 -32.69 -27.03 8.11
CA LEU A 269 -33.08 -26.78 9.50
C LEU A 269 -33.87 -25.48 9.61
N GLN A 270 -35.19 -25.56 9.57
CA GLN A 270 -36.07 -24.39 9.70
C GLN A 270 -36.22 -23.95 11.17
N PRO A 271 -36.36 -22.64 11.46
CA PRO A 271 -36.44 -21.50 10.53
C PRO A 271 -35.06 -20.88 10.22
N TYR A 272 -33.97 -21.64 10.31
CA TYR A 272 -32.61 -21.10 10.25
C TYR A 272 -32.08 -20.96 8.82
N VAL A 273 -31.09 -20.06 8.69
CA VAL A 273 -30.29 -19.80 7.50
C VAL A 273 -28.81 -19.91 7.85
N GLU A 274 -28.01 -20.32 6.89
CA GLU A 274 -26.55 -20.34 6.99
C GLU A 274 -25.98 -19.03 6.44
N VAL A 275 -25.08 -18.40 7.18
CA VAL A 275 -24.35 -17.20 6.76
C VAL A 275 -22.90 -17.59 6.45
N ARG A 276 -22.38 -17.14 5.31
CA ARG A 276 -21.04 -17.49 4.82
C ARG A 276 -20.26 -16.29 4.36
N VAL A 277 -18.95 -16.37 4.53
CA VAL A 277 -17.94 -15.54 3.87
C VAL A 277 -17.30 -16.38 2.78
N ASN A 278 -17.58 -16.08 1.50
CA ASN A 278 -17.07 -16.87 0.37
C ASN A 278 -15.70 -16.35 -0.09
N LEU A 279 -14.79 -16.05 0.84
CA LEU A 279 -13.47 -15.44 0.60
C LEU A 279 -12.34 -16.32 1.12
N VAL A 280 -12.38 -17.60 0.75
CA VAL A 280 -11.46 -18.63 1.22
C VAL A 280 -9.99 -18.30 0.96
N VAL A 281 -9.65 -17.68 -0.18
CA VAL A 281 -8.24 -17.31 -0.45
C VAL A 281 -7.72 -16.25 0.52
N SER A 282 -8.53 -15.24 0.81
CA SER A 282 -8.18 -14.20 1.77
C SER A 282 -8.21 -14.71 3.21
N HIS A 283 -9.08 -15.69 3.50
CA HIS A 283 -9.11 -16.40 4.78
C HIS A 283 -7.77 -17.09 5.04
N GLU A 284 -7.26 -17.85 4.07
CA GLU A 284 -5.95 -18.51 4.19
C GLU A 284 -4.79 -17.52 4.34
N PHE A 285 -4.85 -16.43 3.58
CA PHE A 285 -3.91 -15.34 3.77
C PHE A 285 -3.98 -14.75 5.19
N GLY A 286 -5.16 -14.69 5.80
CA GLY A 286 -5.35 -14.24 7.18
C GLY A 286 -4.59 -15.04 8.21
N HIS A 287 -4.57 -16.37 8.07
CA HIS A 287 -3.73 -17.23 8.92
C HIS A 287 -2.25 -16.90 8.77
N GLN A 288 -1.76 -16.72 7.54
CA GLN A 288 -0.37 -16.36 7.30
C GLN A 288 -0.03 -14.95 7.82
N LEU A 289 -0.95 -13.99 7.64
CA LEU A 289 -0.81 -12.63 8.13
C LEU A 289 -0.64 -12.60 9.66
N GLU A 290 -1.33 -13.48 10.38
CA GLU A 290 -1.21 -13.60 11.85
C GLU A 290 0.24 -13.82 12.30
N PHE A 291 1.01 -14.63 11.55
CA PHE A 291 2.39 -14.96 11.88
C PHE A 291 3.35 -13.78 11.81
N ILE A 292 3.06 -12.76 11.01
CA ILE A 292 3.92 -11.56 10.92
C ILE A 292 3.53 -10.47 11.93
N LEU A 293 2.40 -10.63 12.62
CA LEU A 293 1.94 -9.70 13.65
C LEU A 293 2.81 -9.76 14.91
N SER A 294 2.92 -8.61 15.59
CA SER A 294 3.54 -8.50 16.89
C SER A 294 2.74 -9.26 17.96
N GLN A 295 3.40 -9.65 19.06
CA GLN A 295 2.72 -10.27 20.20
C GLN A 295 1.62 -9.38 20.76
N ALA A 296 1.82 -8.05 20.81
CA ALA A 296 0.82 -7.12 21.30
C ALA A 296 -0.45 -7.12 20.43
N SER A 297 -0.28 -7.17 19.10
CA SER A 297 -1.38 -7.28 18.15
C SER A 297 -2.11 -8.62 18.31
N GLN A 298 -1.39 -9.73 18.44
CA GLN A 298 -2.00 -11.06 18.66
C GLN A 298 -2.76 -11.14 20.00
N THR A 299 -2.22 -10.56 21.07
CA THR A 299 -2.94 -10.43 22.36
C THR A 299 -4.23 -9.64 22.18
N ARG A 300 -4.19 -8.52 21.44
CA ARG A 300 -5.39 -7.72 21.17
C ARG A 300 -6.45 -8.50 20.39
N ILE A 301 -6.04 -9.29 19.39
CA ILE A 301 -6.95 -10.17 18.64
C ILE A 301 -7.58 -11.20 19.59
N THR A 302 -6.80 -11.78 20.49
CA THR A 302 -7.29 -12.75 21.49
C THR A 302 -8.32 -12.14 22.43
N GLU A 303 -8.09 -10.92 22.92
CA GLU A 303 -9.05 -10.19 23.75
C GLU A 303 -10.38 -9.96 23.02
N LEU A 304 -10.31 -9.51 21.76
CA LEU A 304 -11.50 -9.32 20.93
C LEU A 304 -12.24 -10.65 20.74
N TYR A 305 -11.52 -11.71 20.35
CA TYR A 305 -12.07 -13.05 20.18
C TYR A 305 -12.85 -13.51 21.41
N GLU A 306 -12.29 -13.40 22.63
CA GLU A 306 -12.97 -13.86 23.85
C GLU A 306 -14.24 -13.04 24.18
N ILE A 307 -14.21 -11.71 23.93
CA ILE A 307 -15.38 -10.84 24.08
C ILE A 307 -16.48 -11.28 23.11
N HIS A 308 -16.14 -11.46 21.84
CA HIS A 308 -17.08 -11.82 20.79
C HIS A 308 -17.62 -13.24 20.96
N LYS A 309 -16.77 -14.20 21.38
CA LYS A 309 -17.15 -15.59 21.65
C LYS A 309 -18.19 -15.67 22.76
N THR A 310 -17.98 -14.93 23.85
CA THR A 310 -18.93 -14.86 24.97
C THR A 310 -20.28 -14.31 24.51
N LYS A 311 -20.28 -13.25 23.69
CA LYS A 311 -21.51 -12.68 23.11
C LYS A 311 -22.20 -13.65 22.15
N SER A 312 -21.45 -14.34 21.30
CA SER A 312 -21.96 -15.35 20.36
C SER A 312 -22.63 -16.51 21.08
N VAL A 313 -21.97 -17.12 22.07
CA VAL A 313 -22.55 -18.23 22.85
C VAL A 313 -23.87 -17.84 23.52
N ARG A 314 -23.97 -16.59 23.98
CA ARG A 314 -25.17 -16.08 24.66
C ARG A 314 -26.34 -15.79 23.73
N HIS A 315 -26.07 -15.22 22.55
CA HIS A 315 -27.12 -14.66 21.68
C HIS A 315 -27.37 -15.47 20.40
N TYR A 316 -26.40 -16.27 19.97
CA TYR A 316 -26.39 -17.02 18.72
C TYR A 316 -25.93 -18.47 18.96
N PRO A 317 -26.63 -19.24 19.82
CA PRO A 317 -26.29 -20.62 20.08
C PRO A 317 -26.46 -21.46 18.82
N VAL A 318 -25.63 -22.50 18.66
CA VAL A 318 -25.79 -23.46 17.55
C VAL A 318 -27.14 -24.16 17.72
N PRO A 319 -27.97 -24.22 16.67
CA PRO A 319 -29.26 -24.89 16.75
C PRO A 319 -29.12 -26.38 17.08
N ASN A 320 -30.06 -26.90 17.87
CA ASN A 320 -30.11 -28.33 18.17
C ASN A 320 -30.24 -29.15 16.88
N GLY A 321 -29.37 -30.16 16.72
CA GLY A 321 -29.35 -31.03 15.54
C GLY A 321 -28.55 -30.47 14.35
N TYR A 322 -27.87 -29.32 14.49
CA TYR A 322 -26.90 -28.87 13.50
C TYR A 322 -25.53 -29.50 13.79
N GLU A 323 -25.03 -30.30 12.83
CA GLU A 323 -23.75 -31.02 12.95
C GLU A 323 -22.57 -30.26 12.32
N GLY A 324 -22.81 -29.08 11.74
CA GLY A 324 -21.79 -28.29 11.04
C GLY A 324 -21.12 -27.22 11.91
N PHE A 325 -20.11 -26.57 11.33
CA PHE A 325 -19.43 -25.43 11.94
C PHE A 325 -19.86 -24.08 11.36
N ALA A 326 -20.68 -24.02 10.31
CA ALA A 326 -21.06 -22.75 9.70
C ALA A 326 -21.91 -21.89 10.65
N GLU A 327 -21.96 -20.59 10.36
CA GLU A 327 -22.84 -19.67 11.09
C GLU A 327 -24.28 -19.97 10.74
N VAL A 328 -25.10 -20.33 11.73
CA VAL A 328 -26.52 -20.61 11.53
C VAL A 328 -27.36 -19.70 12.43
N LEU A 329 -28.21 -18.88 11.80
CA LEU A 329 -29.01 -17.84 12.44
C LEU A 329 -30.47 -17.91 11.99
N THR A 330 -31.38 -17.29 12.73
CA THR A 330 -32.70 -16.96 12.15
C THR A 330 -32.57 -15.75 11.22
N PRO A 331 -33.43 -15.59 10.20
CA PRO A 331 -33.37 -14.45 9.27
C PRO A 331 -33.33 -13.08 9.94
N GLN A 332 -34.01 -12.93 11.08
CA GLN A 332 -34.05 -11.68 11.84
C GLN A 332 -32.72 -11.36 12.53
N GLN A 333 -31.91 -12.37 12.84
CA GLN A 333 -30.63 -12.22 13.54
C GLN A 333 -29.47 -11.87 12.61
N VAL A 334 -29.61 -12.07 11.30
CA VAL A 334 -28.52 -11.90 10.31
C VAL A 334 -27.87 -10.52 10.37
N HIS A 335 -28.66 -9.46 10.58
CA HIS A 335 -28.16 -8.07 10.64
C HIS A 335 -27.72 -7.62 12.04
N GLN A 336 -27.92 -8.45 13.06
CA GLN A 336 -27.57 -8.15 14.46
C GLN A 336 -26.40 -9.00 14.96
N ARG A 337 -25.92 -9.92 14.11
CA ARG A 337 -24.92 -10.93 14.44
C ARG A 337 -23.59 -10.32 14.86
N VAL A 338 -22.77 -11.13 15.52
CA VAL A 338 -21.37 -10.81 15.76
C VAL A 338 -20.56 -11.53 14.69
N PHE A 339 -19.54 -10.89 14.13
CA PHE A 339 -18.75 -11.40 13.01
C PHE A 339 -17.99 -12.72 13.32
N ILE A 340 -17.98 -13.17 14.57
CA ILE A 340 -17.50 -14.48 15.05
C ILE A 340 -18.50 -15.64 14.85
N SER A 341 -19.48 -15.47 13.95
CA SER A 341 -20.51 -16.43 13.57
C SER A 341 -19.98 -17.83 13.24
N GLY A 342 -20.38 -18.93 13.91
CA GLY A 342 -20.07 -20.28 13.40
C GLY A 342 -18.58 -20.68 13.40
N TYR A 343 -17.95 -20.79 12.22
CA TYR A 343 -16.61 -21.40 12.04
C TYR A 343 -15.52 -20.57 12.73
N ALA A 344 -15.67 -19.24 12.65
CA ALA A 344 -14.88 -18.25 13.40
C ALA A 344 -14.90 -18.47 14.93
N ARG A 345 -15.91 -19.15 15.48
CA ARG A 345 -16.03 -19.43 16.92
C ARG A 345 -15.11 -20.55 17.39
N THR A 346 -14.54 -21.34 16.48
CA THR A 346 -13.76 -22.54 16.83
C THR A 346 -12.40 -22.17 17.44
N SER A 347 -11.75 -21.12 16.95
CA SER A 347 -10.48 -20.62 17.48
C SER A 347 -10.29 -19.13 17.21
N MET A 348 -9.34 -18.52 17.91
CA MET A 348 -8.91 -17.14 17.65
C MET A 348 -8.34 -16.98 16.24
N HIS A 349 -7.66 -18.01 15.73
CA HIS A 349 -7.07 -18.03 14.38
C HIS A 349 -8.15 -17.98 13.30
N GLU A 350 -9.23 -18.75 13.44
CA GLU A 350 -10.36 -18.72 12.49
C GLU A 350 -11.09 -17.38 12.53
N TYR A 351 -11.29 -16.83 13.74
CA TYR A 351 -11.86 -15.50 13.88
C TYR A 351 -11.03 -14.44 13.15
N TRP A 352 -9.71 -14.46 13.33
CA TRP A 352 -8.80 -13.54 12.64
C TRP A 352 -8.86 -13.71 11.13
N ALA A 353 -8.77 -14.95 10.64
CA ALA A 353 -8.81 -15.26 9.21
C ALA A 353 -10.11 -14.81 8.55
N GLU A 354 -11.27 -15.01 9.21
CA GLU A 354 -12.56 -14.51 8.74
C GLU A 354 -12.62 -12.97 8.70
N CYS A 355 -12.05 -12.29 9.70
CA CYS A 355 -11.99 -10.82 9.71
C CYS A 355 -11.12 -10.30 8.55
N VAL A 356 -9.97 -10.93 8.33
CA VAL A 356 -9.09 -10.61 7.18
C VAL A 356 -9.84 -10.85 5.87
N ALA A 357 -10.53 -11.97 5.75
CA ALA A 357 -11.32 -12.31 4.58
C ALA A 357 -12.36 -11.22 4.28
N ALA A 358 -13.21 -10.87 5.24
CA ALA A 358 -14.18 -9.80 5.03
C ALA A 358 -13.55 -8.43 4.76
N PHE A 359 -12.39 -8.11 5.35
CA PHE A 359 -11.72 -6.83 5.11
C PHE A 359 -11.12 -6.70 3.70
N SER A 360 -10.86 -7.83 3.04
CA SER A 360 -10.16 -7.91 1.76
C SER A 360 -10.91 -7.25 0.60
N VAL A 361 -12.24 -7.41 0.58
CA VAL A 361 -13.12 -6.91 -0.49
C VAL A 361 -13.99 -5.76 0.03
N LYS A 362 -14.24 -4.74 -0.80
CA LYS A 362 -14.88 -3.47 -0.39
C LYS A 362 -16.26 -3.69 0.22
N GLU A 363 -17.10 -4.49 -0.41
CA GLU A 363 -18.48 -4.76 0.02
C GLU A 363 -18.53 -5.46 1.37
N SER A 364 -17.68 -6.46 1.59
CA SER A 364 -17.61 -7.20 2.85
C SER A 364 -16.95 -6.39 3.96
N ARG A 365 -16.03 -5.49 3.61
CA ARG A 365 -15.36 -4.61 4.58
C ARG A 365 -16.34 -3.67 5.28
N LYS A 366 -17.33 -3.15 4.54
CA LYS A 366 -18.42 -2.34 5.11
C LYS A 366 -19.20 -3.11 6.18
N MET A 367 -19.51 -4.38 5.92
CA MET A 367 -20.21 -5.23 6.88
C MET A 367 -19.34 -5.53 8.11
N LEU A 368 -18.03 -5.77 7.93
CA LEU A 368 -17.12 -5.94 9.07
C LEU A 368 -17.10 -4.69 9.96
N LYS A 369 -17.05 -3.49 9.36
CA LYS A 369 -17.09 -2.22 10.09
C LYS A 369 -18.36 -2.07 10.94
N GLU A 370 -19.50 -2.54 10.45
CA GLU A 370 -20.78 -2.50 11.17
C GLU A 370 -20.87 -3.54 12.29
N LEU A 371 -20.47 -4.78 12.01
CA LEU A 371 -20.66 -5.92 12.92
C LEU A 371 -19.52 -6.10 13.93
N ASP A 372 -18.31 -5.71 13.55
CA ASP A 372 -17.10 -5.76 14.37
C ASP A 372 -16.16 -4.56 14.09
N PRO A 373 -16.56 -3.35 14.54
CA PRO A 373 -15.78 -2.13 14.32
C PRO A 373 -14.38 -2.20 14.95
N ALA A 374 -14.18 -3.03 15.99
CA ALA A 374 -12.89 -3.17 16.64
C ALA A 374 -11.91 -4.00 15.80
N ALA A 375 -12.36 -5.11 15.22
CA ALA A 375 -11.56 -5.87 14.25
C ALA A 375 -11.26 -5.04 12.99
N PHE A 376 -12.27 -4.32 12.48
CA PHE A 376 -12.08 -3.40 11.35
C PHE A 376 -11.00 -2.33 11.64
N ALA A 377 -11.05 -1.69 12.81
CA ALA A 377 -10.07 -0.69 13.20
C ALA A 377 -8.66 -1.31 13.31
N LEU A 378 -8.55 -2.52 13.86
CA LEU A 378 -7.28 -3.23 13.96
C LEU A 378 -6.68 -3.55 12.57
N LEU A 379 -7.49 -4.04 11.64
CA LEU A 379 -7.06 -4.34 10.26
C LEU A 379 -6.70 -3.08 9.49
N ARG A 380 -7.44 -1.98 9.71
CA ARG A 380 -7.08 -0.66 9.18
C ARG A 380 -5.71 -0.20 9.69
N GLU A 381 -5.41 -0.40 10.97
CA GLU A 381 -4.08 -0.10 11.52
C GLU A 381 -2.99 -1.01 10.96
N VAL A 382 -3.28 -2.29 10.69
CA VAL A 382 -2.33 -3.20 10.02
C VAL A 382 -1.96 -2.68 8.63
N VAL A 383 -2.92 -2.13 7.88
CA VAL A 383 -2.67 -1.56 6.55
C VAL A 383 -1.99 -0.20 6.61
N LEU A 384 -2.50 0.73 7.43
CA LEU A 384 -2.07 2.12 7.44
C LEU A 384 -0.83 2.38 8.29
N ASN A 385 -0.61 1.57 9.33
CA ASN A 385 0.50 1.72 10.28
C ASN A 385 1.20 0.36 10.58
N PRO A 386 1.60 -0.42 9.56
CA PRO A 386 2.13 -1.77 9.76
C PRO A 386 3.35 -1.80 10.67
N ALA A 387 4.19 -0.76 10.67
CA ALA A 387 5.36 -0.68 11.55
C ALA A 387 5.00 -0.82 13.06
N LYS A 388 3.79 -0.41 13.47
CA LYS A 388 3.30 -0.56 14.86
C LYS A 388 2.72 -1.95 15.13
N MET A 389 2.20 -2.60 14.10
CA MET A 389 1.42 -3.82 14.19
C MET A 389 2.26 -5.09 13.97
N LEU A 390 3.28 -5.01 13.11
CA LEU A 390 4.12 -6.13 12.73
C LEU A 390 5.28 -6.35 13.71
N ARG A 391 5.86 -7.56 13.66
CA ARG A 391 7.09 -7.90 14.39
C ARG A 391 8.24 -6.96 13.98
N PRO A 392 9.14 -6.59 14.91
CA PRO A 392 10.24 -5.67 14.62
C PRO A 392 11.08 -6.02 13.39
N VAL A 393 11.31 -7.31 13.14
CA VAL A 393 12.10 -7.81 12.00
C VAL A 393 11.52 -7.44 10.63
N PHE A 394 10.22 -7.14 10.53
CA PHE A 394 9.57 -6.80 9.26
C PHE A 394 9.37 -5.29 9.06
N ARG A 395 9.67 -4.45 10.08
CA ARG A 395 9.29 -3.03 10.09
C ARG A 395 9.98 -2.22 9.00
N GLU A 396 11.28 -2.37 8.83
CA GLU A 396 12.02 -1.63 7.80
C GLU A 396 11.52 -2.04 6.41
N GLN A 397 11.44 -3.34 6.15
CA GLN A 397 11.03 -3.86 4.84
C GLN A 397 9.63 -3.41 4.42
N ILE A 398 8.64 -3.40 5.34
CA ILE A 398 7.29 -2.96 4.98
C ILE A 398 7.23 -1.45 4.75
N VAL A 399 8.00 -0.66 5.51
CA VAL A 399 8.04 0.80 5.35
C VAL A 399 8.68 1.16 4.02
N ASP A 400 9.82 0.56 3.68
CA ASP A 400 10.50 0.75 2.39
C ASP A 400 9.58 0.42 1.22
N LEU A 401 8.88 -0.72 1.32
CA LEU A 401 7.97 -1.18 0.29
C LEU A 401 6.75 -0.26 0.17
N GLN A 402 6.14 0.18 1.27
CA GLN A 402 5.01 1.11 1.23
C GLN A 402 5.41 2.46 0.63
N THR A 403 6.58 2.97 0.96
CA THR A 403 7.11 4.20 0.37
C THR A 403 7.31 4.06 -1.13
N SER A 404 7.88 2.95 -1.58
CA SER A 404 7.98 2.65 -3.01
C SER A 404 6.62 2.52 -3.69
N LEU A 405 5.64 1.84 -3.06
CA LEU A 405 4.28 1.68 -3.57
C LEU A 405 3.51 3.00 -3.69
N LYS A 406 3.75 3.96 -2.79
CA LYS A 406 3.20 5.32 -2.90
C LYS A 406 3.72 6.04 -4.13
N ILE A 407 5.04 5.99 -4.35
CA ILE A 407 5.68 6.60 -5.53
C ILE A 407 5.14 5.98 -6.82
N GLY A 408 4.98 4.66 -6.84
CA GLY A 408 4.42 3.91 -7.98
C GLY A 408 2.90 3.92 -8.12
N GLY A 409 2.19 4.69 -7.28
CA GLY A 409 0.73 4.88 -7.38
C GLY A 409 -0.14 3.67 -7.00
N GLU A 410 0.43 2.61 -6.41
CA GLU A 410 -0.32 1.42 -5.97
C GLU A 410 -0.91 1.62 -4.57
N TYR A 411 -0.13 2.22 -3.66
CA TYR A 411 -0.55 2.51 -2.29
C TYR A 411 -1.00 3.97 -2.20
N THR A 412 -2.31 4.21 -2.19
CA THR A 412 -2.92 5.55 -2.19
C THR A 412 -3.61 5.84 -0.87
N ASP A 413 -3.76 7.12 -0.53
CA ASP A 413 -4.46 7.55 0.69
C ASP A 413 -5.93 7.08 0.72
N ASP A 414 -6.53 6.92 -0.47
CA ASP A 414 -7.91 6.47 -0.66
C ASP A 414 -8.05 4.94 -0.78
N LEU A 415 -6.99 4.15 -0.57
CA LEU A 415 -7.04 2.69 -0.72
C LEU A 415 -8.12 2.03 0.16
N LEU A 416 -8.38 2.64 1.33
CA LEU A 416 -9.42 2.21 2.25
C LEU A 416 -10.63 3.18 2.29
N ALA A 417 -10.74 4.11 1.34
CA ALA A 417 -11.85 5.05 1.29
C ALA A 417 -13.18 4.30 1.09
N ASP A 418 -14.07 4.49 2.06
CA ASP A 418 -15.43 3.94 2.05
C ASP A 418 -16.33 4.84 1.18
N ASP A 419 -16.32 4.71 -0.15
CA ASP A 419 -17.43 5.29 -0.95
C ASP A 419 -18.71 4.49 -0.76
#